data_AF-A0A1L5KN12-F1
#
_entry.id   AF-A0A1L5KN12-F1
#
_cell.length_a   1.000
_cell.length_b   1.000
_cell.length_c   1.000
_cell.angle_alpha   90.00
_cell.angle_beta   90.00
_cell.angle_gamma   90.00
#
_symmetry.space_group_name_H-M   'P 1'
#
loop_
_entity.id
_entity.type
_entity.pdbx_description
1 polymer ?
#
loop_
_entity_poly.entity_id
_entity_poly.type
_entity_poly.pdbx_seq_one_letter_code
_entity_poly.pdbx_strand_id
1 'polypeptide(L)'
;EISAAVSIDVRNMPESPEIFEQAMSNLPDAFSPQLLFLDADRNTLIRRYSDTRRLHPLSSKNLSLESAIDKESDLLEPLRSRADLIVDTSEMSVHELAEMLRTRLLGKRERELTMVFESFGFKHGIPIDADYVFDVRFLPNPHWDPKLRPMTGLDKPVAAFLDRHTEVHNFIYQTRSYLELWLPMLETNNRSYLTVAIGCTGGKHR
;
A
#
# COMPACT_ATOMS: atom_id res chain seq x y z
N GLU A 1 -17.88 2.33 -18.03
CA GLU A 1 -17.20 3.59 -18.34
C GLU A 1 -15.77 3.28 -18.72
N ILE A 2 -15.25 3.90 -19.78
CA ILE A 2 -13.86 3.74 -20.20
C ILE A 2 -13.07 4.86 -19.52
N SER A 3 -12.18 4.50 -18.60
CA SER A 3 -11.24 5.42 -17.97
C SER A 3 -9.84 5.21 -18.56
N ALA A 4 -9.14 6.29 -18.87
CA ALA A 4 -7.76 6.26 -19.32
C ALA A 4 -6.92 7.24 -18.50
N ALA A 5 -5.65 6.91 -18.29
CA ALA A 5 -4.67 7.79 -17.66
C ALA A 5 -3.47 7.92 -18.60
N VAL A 6 -2.98 9.16 -18.77
CA VAL A 6 -1.81 9.47 -19.60
C VAL A 6 -0.80 10.18 -18.72
N SER A 7 0.42 9.64 -18.66
CA SER A 7 1.54 10.26 -17.95
C SER A 7 2.31 11.16 -18.91
N ILE A 8 2.50 12.42 -18.53
CA ILE A 8 3.30 13.39 -19.27
C ILE A 8 4.48 13.80 -18.40
N ASP A 9 5.69 13.74 -18.95
CA ASP A 9 6.93 14.21 -18.35
C ASP A 9 7.88 14.75 -19.44
N VAL A 10 9.06 15.23 -19.05
CA VAL A 10 10.04 15.82 -19.98
C VAL A 10 10.48 14.91 -21.14
N ARG A 11 10.24 13.60 -21.08
CA ARG A 11 10.58 12.63 -22.14
C ARG A 11 9.54 12.55 -23.24
N ASN A 12 8.29 12.90 -22.96
CA ASN A 12 7.17 12.81 -23.88
C ASN A 12 6.33 14.10 -23.95
N MET A 13 6.87 15.20 -23.41
CA MET A 13 6.29 16.52 -23.48
C MET A 13 6.09 16.97 -24.93
N PRO A 14 4.93 17.56 -25.27
CA PRO A 14 4.68 18.09 -26.60
C PRO A 14 5.63 19.24 -26.93
N GLU A 15 5.98 19.37 -28.22
CA GLU A 15 6.94 20.38 -28.71
C GLU A 15 6.50 21.82 -28.44
N SER A 16 5.19 22.06 -28.30
CA SER A 16 4.65 23.35 -27.87
C SER A 16 3.46 23.20 -26.91
N PRO A 17 3.26 24.18 -26.01
CA PRO A 17 2.09 24.21 -25.12
C PRO A 17 0.75 24.27 -25.85
N GLU A 18 0.71 24.77 -27.10
CA GLU A 18 -0.54 24.85 -27.88
C GLU A 18 -1.06 23.47 -28.27
N ILE A 19 -0.17 22.49 -28.49
CA ILE A 19 -0.57 21.12 -28.86
C ILE A 19 -1.38 20.49 -27.72
N PHE A 20 -0.97 20.72 -26.47
CA PHE A 20 -1.71 20.24 -25.30
C PHE A 20 -3.10 20.88 -25.22
N GLU A 21 -3.19 22.20 -25.42
CA GLU A 21 -4.47 22.92 -25.40
C GLU A 21 -5.42 22.47 -26.49
N GLN A 22 -4.90 22.28 -27.71
CA GLN A 22 -5.69 21.75 -28.81
C GLN A 22 -6.14 20.32 -28.52
N ALA A 23 -5.28 19.48 -27.95
CA ALA A 23 -5.65 18.12 -27.56
C ALA A 23 -6.77 18.11 -26.52
N MET A 24 -6.70 18.97 -25.50
CA MET A 24 -7.75 19.06 -24.47
C MET A 24 -9.05 19.64 -25.02
N SER A 25 -8.98 20.64 -25.89
CA SER A 25 -10.16 21.26 -26.53
C SER A 25 -10.84 20.34 -27.55
N ASN A 26 -10.10 19.40 -28.16
CA ASN A 26 -10.62 18.45 -29.13
C ASN A 26 -11.21 17.19 -28.49
N LEU A 27 -11.14 17.04 -27.17
CA LEU A 27 -11.77 15.92 -26.48
C LEU A 27 -13.31 16.06 -26.58
N PRO A 28 -14.03 14.97 -26.91
CA PRO A 28 -15.50 15.00 -26.90
C PRO A 28 -16.05 15.39 -25.52
N ASP A 29 -17.16 16.13 -25.48
CA ASP A 29 -17.84 16.56 -24.24
C ASP A 29 -18.21 15.42 -23.28
N ALA A 30 -18.25 14.18 -23.79
CA ALA A 30 -18.46 12.98 -22.97
C ALA A 30 -17.27 12.66 -22.03
N PHE A 31 -16.11 13.26 -22.24
CA PHE A 31 -14.93 13.12 -21.39
C PHE A 31 -14.70 14.39 -20.57
N SER A 32 -14.46 14.20 -19.27
CA SER A 32 -14.02 15.28 -18.38
C SER A 32 -12.57 14.99 -17.97
N PRO A 33 -11.57 15.51 -18.69
CA PRO A 33 -10.17 15.31 -18.33
C PRO A 33 -9.87 16.01 -17.00
N GLN A 34 -9.02 15.40 -16.18
CA GLN A 34 -8.45 16.01 -14.99
C GLN A 34 -6.93 15.99 -15.11
N LEU A 35 -6.30 17.15 -14.93
CA LEU A 35 -4.86 17.32 -14.92
C LEU A 35 -4.35 17.32 -13.48
N LEU A 36 -3.66 16.24 -13.14
CA LEU A 36 -2.98 16.06 -11.87
C LEU A 36 -1.48 16.31 -12.05
N PHE A 37 -0.91 17.20 -11.25
CA PHE A 37 0.52 17.49 -11.24
C PHE A 37 1.17 16.96 -9.96
N LEU A 38 2.20 16.13 -10.10
CA LEU A 38 2.99 15.63 -8.98
C LEU A 38 4.25 16.48 -8.84
N ASP A 39 4.40 17.14 -7.71
CA ASP A 39 5.49 18.05 -7.39
C ASP A 39 6.35 17.47 -6.25
N ALA A 40 7.58 17.95 -6.11
CA ALA A 40 8.44 17.68 -4.97
C ALA A 40 9.51 18.78 -4.85
N ASP A 41 9.96 19.04 -3.63
CA ASP A 41 11.03 19.99 -3.40
C ASP A 41 12.35 19.52 -4.02
N ARG A 42 13.21 20.49 -4.32
CA ARG A 42 14.50 20.31 -4.99
C ARG A 42 15.43 19.34 -4.25
N ASN A 43 15.51 19.43 -2.93
CA ASN A 43 16.39 18.58 -2.12
C ASN A 43 15.90 17.13 -2.14
N THR A 44 14.59 16.93 -2.07
CA THR A 44 13.96 15.62 -2.18
C THR A 44 14.22 14.98 -3.54
N LEU A 45 14.10 15.74 -4.64
CA LEU A 45 14.40 15.24 -5.99
C LEU A 45 15.88 14.82 -6.12
N ILE A 46 16.81 15.66 -5.68
CA ILE A 46 18.26 15.35 -5.69
C ILE A 46 18.53 14.05 -4.92
N ARG A 47 17.95 13.90 -3.73
CA ARG A 47 18.09 12.70 -2.91
C ARG A 47 17.56 11.46 -3.63
N ARG A 48 16.36 11.52 -4.22
CA ARG A 48 15.75 10.39 -4.96
C ARG A 48 16.59 9.93 -6.15
N TYR A 49 17.17 10.86 -6.90
CA TYR A 49 18.09 10.53 -8.00
C TYR A 49 19.39 9.88 -7.49
N SER A 50 19.92 10.36 -6.37
CA SER A 50 21.10 9.77 -5.71
C SER A 50 20.83 8.33 -5.25
N ASP A 51 19.72 8.11 -4.54
CA ASP A 51 19.33 6.81 -3.98
C ASP A 51 19.06 5.77 -5.07
N THR A 52 18.38 6.16 -6.15
CA THR A 52 18.02 5.25 -7.25
C THR A 52 19.12 5.07 -8.29
N ARG A 53 20.17 5.91 -8.26
CA ARG A 53 21.25 5.98 -9.26
C ARG A 53 20.74 6.12 -10.71
N ARG A 54 19.53 6.63 -10.90
CA ARG A 54 18.97 6.88 -12.23
C ARG A 54 19.56 8.15 -12.81
N LEU A 55 19.80 8.15 -14.11
CA LEU A 55 20.17 9.39 -14.83
C LEU A 55 18.90 10.21 -15.07
N HIS A 56 19.01 11.52 -14.85
CA HIS A 56 17.94 12.46 -15.15
C HIS A 56 17.80 12.60 -16.69
N PRO A 57 16.60 12.61 -17.27
CA PRO A 57 16.42 12.67 -18.73
C PRO A 57 17.15 13.86 -19.40
N LEU A 58 17.12 15.02 -18.74
CA LEU A 58 17.81 16.24 -19.19
C LEU A 58 19.31 16.33 -18.82
N SER A 59 19.91 15.34 -18.13
CA SER A 59 21.33 15.41 -17.75
C SER A 59 22.30 15.10 -18.90
N SER A 60 21.81 14.99 -20.14
CA SER A 60 22.66 14.73 -21.30
C SER A 60 23.31 16.03 -21.81
N LYS A 61 24.65 16.01 -21.95
CA LYS A 61 25.53 17.06 -22.54
C LYS A 61 25.80 18.32 -21.68
N ASN A 62 26.39 18.17 -20.48
CA ASN A 62 26.97 19.24 -19.62
C ASN A 62 26.04 19.90 -18.59
N LEU A 63 24.85 19.36 -18.33
CA LEU A 63 23.98 19.88 -17.26
C LEU A 63 24.19 19.10 -15.96
N SER A 64 24.40 19.83 -14.87
CA SER A 64 24.38 19.24 -13.52
C SER A 64 22.99 18.72 -13.19
N LEU A 65 22.86 17.76 -12.26
CA LEU A 65 21.57 17.25 -11.81
C LEU A 65 20.66 18.39 -11.32
N GLU A 66 21.23 19.30 -10.54
CA GLU A 66 20.57 20.51 -10.06
C GLU A 66 20.00 21.35 -11.20
N SER A 67 20.84 21.70 -12.18
CA SER A 67 20.41 22.48 -13.35
C SER A 67 19.40 21.74 -14.21
N ALA A 68 19.45 20.40 -14.23
CA ALA A 68 18.50 19.57 -14.96
C ALA A 68 17.11 19.59 -14.29
N ILE A 69 17.05 19.53 -12.96
CA ILE A 69 15.82 19.66 -12.17
C ILE A 69 15.22 21.07 -12.34
N ASP A 70 16.04 22.11 -12.23
CA ASP A 70 15.58 23.50 -12.39
C ASP A 70 15.00 23.71 -13.80
N LYS A 71 15.67 23.18 -14.84
CA LYS A 71 15.19 23.23 -16.22
C LYS A 71 13.93 22.39 -16.45
N GLU A 72 13.79 21.24 -15.81
CA GLU A 72 12.56 20.44 -15.86
C GLU A 72 11.39 21.22 -15.27
N SER A 73 11.59 21.90 -14.14
CA SER A 73 10.57 22.76 -13.53
C SER A 73 10.10 23.86 -14.51
N ASP A 74 11.04 24.55 -15.16
CA ASP A 74 10.71 25.59 -16.15
C ASP A 74 9.90 25.03 -17.34
N LEU A 75 10.27 23.84 -17.82
CA LEU A 75 9.58 23.18 -18.92
C LEU A 75 8.15 22.77 -18.53
N LEU A 76 7.96 22.27 -17.30
CA LEU A 76 6.68 21.75 -16.84
C LEU A 76 5.72 22.83 -16.29
N GLU A 77 6.20 24.06 -16.07
CA GLU A 77 5.39 25.18 -15.54
C GLU A 77 4.08 25.45 -16.31
N PRO A 78 4.01 25.36 -17.66
CA PRO A 78 2.75 25.51 -18.39
C PRO A 78 1.70 24.45 -18.03
N LEU A 79 2.13 23.22 -17.71
CA LEU A 79 1.23 22.15 -17.26
C LEU A 79 0.86 22.35 -15.79
N ARG A 80 1.83 22.72 -14.96
CA ARG A 80 1.62 22.97 -13.52
C ARG A 80 0.61 24.08 -13.28
N SER A 81 0.71 25.19 -14.01
CA SER A 81 -0.21 26.34 -13.90
C SER A 81 -1.65 26.03 -14.32
N ARG A 82 -1.86 24.95 -15.08
CA ARG A 82 -3.18 24.48 -15.54
C ARG A 82 -3.68 23.26 -14.77
N ALA A 83 -2.93 22.77 -13.80
CA ALA A 83 -3.29 21.58 -13.06
C ALA A 83 -4.53 21.83 -12.20
N ASP A 84 -5.50 20.92 -12.29
CA ASP A 84 -6.67 20.90 -11.41
C ASP A 84 -6.28 20.58 -9.97
N LEU A 85 -5.22 19.77 -9.81
CA LEU A 85 -4.67 19.40 -8.52
C LEU A 85 -3.15 19.29 -8.58
N ILE A 86 -2.48 20.02 -7.69
CA ILE A 86 -1.04 19.89 -7.43
C ILE A 86 -0.87 19.07 -6.16
N VAL A 87 -0.02 18.05 -6.24
CA VAL A 87 0.30 17.14 -5.14
C VAL A 87 1.77 17.29 -4.80
N ASP A 88 2.06 17.77 -3.60
CA ASP A 88 3.41 17.73 -3.07
C ASP A 88 3.73 16.32 -2.56
N THR A 89 4.68 15.65 -3.21
CA THR A 89 5.13 14.31 -2.89
C THR A 89 6.38 14.27 -2.03
N SER A 90 6.90 15.42 -1.58
CA SER A 90 8.23 15.52 -0.94
C SER A 90 8.37 14.57 0.26
N GLU A 91 7.41 14.63 1.17
CA GLU A 91 7.36 13.81 2.38
C GLU A 91 6.42 12.60 2.25
N MET A 92 5.94 12.30 1.04
CA MET A 92 5.03 11.18 0.79
C MET A 92 5.81 9.91 0.42
N SER A 93 5.40 8.80 1.02
CA SER A 93 5.71 7.46 0.53
C SER A 93 4.91 7.13 -0.73
N VAL A 94 5.39 6.14 -1.50
CA VAL A 94 4.68 5.63 -2.69
C VAL A 94 3.27 5.12 -2.32
N HIS A 95 3.11 4.56 -1.11
CA HIS A 95 1.82 4.11 -0.61
C HIS A 95 0.89 5.29 -0.36
N GLU A 96 1.31 6.31 0.40
CA GLU A 96 0.47 7.48 0.69
C GLU A 96 0.03 8.20 -0.59
N LEU A 97 0.93 8.32 -1.58
CA LEU A 97 0.59 8.89 -2.88
C LEU A 97 -0.48 8.05 -3.59
N ALA A 98 -0.27 6.73 -3.72
CA ALA A 98 -1.23 5.83 -4.35
C ALA A 98 -2.62 5.91 -3.68
N GLU A 99 -2.65 6.03 -2.35
CA GLU A 99 -3.89 6.11 -1.60
C GLU A 99 -4.63 7.42 -1.78
N MET A 100 -3.91 8.54 -1.80
CA MET A 100 -4.50 9.85 -2.05
C MET A 100 -5.07 9.91 -3.48
N LEU A 101 -4.35 9.39 -4.48
CA LEU A 101 -4.82 9.33 -5.87
C LEU A 101 -6.06 8.45 -6.03
N ARG A 102 -6.09 7.26 -5.41
CA ARG A 102 -7.30 6.41 -5.43
C ARG A 102 -8.50 7.13 -4.83
N THR A 103 -8.31 7.78 -3.68
CA THR A 103 -9.40 8.47 -2.96
C THR A 103 -9.97 9.62 -3.78
N ARG A 104 -9.11 10.36 -4.49
CA ARG A 104 -9.51 11.50 -5.33
C ARG A 104 -10.14 11.07 -6.66
N LEU A 105 -9.57 10.07 -7.34
CA LEU A 105 -9.98 9.68 -8.70
C LEU A 105 -11.20 8.75 -8.73
N LEU A 106 -11.37 7.88 -7.73
CA LEU A 106 -12.48 6.92 -7.69
C LEU A 106 -13.64 7.38 -6.81
N GLY A 107 -13.52 8.57 -6.20
CA GLY A 107 -14.35 8.99 -5.08
C GLY A 107 -14.13 8.09 -3.86
N LYS A 108 -14.82 8.38 -2.74
CA LYS A 108 -14.96 7.42 -1.63
C LYS A 108 -15.73 6.19 -2.14
N ARG A 109 -15.04 5.26 -2.79
CA ARG A 109 -15.43 3.85 -2.69
C ARG A 109 -15.13 3.45 -1.26
N GLU A 110 -16.15 2.96 -0.55
CA GLU A 110 -15.96 2.21 0.68
C GLU A 110 -14.87 1.18 0.39
N ARG A 111 -13.69 1.37 0.99
CA ARG A 111 -12.67 0.34 0.96
C ARG A 111 -13.13 -0.69 1.96
N GLU A 112 -13.49 -1.86 1.47
CA GLU A 112 -13.54 -3.02 2.33
C GLU A 112 -12.10 -3.33 2.73
N LEU A 113 -11.77 -3.08 4.00
CA LEU A 113 -10.53 -3.54 4.61
C LEU A 113 -10.44 -5.06 4.45
N THR A 114 -9.45 -5.56 3.72
CA THR A 114 -9.27 -7.00 3.59
C THR A 114 -8.50 -7.52 4.81
N MET A 115 -9.16 -8.31 5.64
CA MET A 115 -8.52 -8.96 6.78
C MET A 115 -7.88 -10.28 6.34
N VAL A 116 -6.59 -10.44 6.62
CA VAL A 116 -5.84 -11.67 6.37
C VAL A 116 -5.53 -12.32 7.71
N PHE A 117 -5.94 -13.58 7.88
CA PHE A 117 -5.58 -14.39 9.05
C PHE A 117 -4.59 -15.46 8.61
N GLU A 118 -3.44 -15.49 9.27
CA GLU A 118 -2.40 -16.47 8.97
C GLU A 118 -1.85 -17.13 10.23
N SER A 119 -1.45 -18.39 10.11
CA SER A 119 -0.80 -19.14 11.17
C SER A 119 0.70 -19.26 10.88
N PHE A 120 1.54 -19.07 11.90
CA PHE A 120 2.98 -19.25 11.75
C PHE A 120 3.62 -19.98 12.93
N GLY A 121 4.86 -20.42 12.72
CA GLY A 121 5.69 -21.02 13.76
C GLY A 121 6.78 -20.05 14.20
N PHE A 122 6.86 -19.68 15.49
CA PHE A 122 7.95 -18.82 15.99
C PHE A 122 9.34 -19.36 15.68
N LYS A 123 9.50 -20.69 15.54
CA LYS A 123 10.77 -21.30 15.11
C LYS A 123 11.19 -20.93 13.67
N HIS A 124 10.27 -20.40 12.87
CA HIS A 124 10.46 -19.96 11.48
C HIS A 124 10.52 -18.44 11.34
N GLY A 125 10.43 -17.69 12.44
CA GLY A 125 10.34 -16.23 12.42
C GLY A 125 8.89 -15.74 12.34
N ILE A 126 8.70 -14.45 12.64
CA ILE A 126 7.42 -13.75 12.50
C ILE A 126 7.27 -13.35 11.02
N PRO A 127 6.07 -13.50 10.41
CA PRO A 127 5.80 -12.99 9.06
C PRO A 127 6.11 -11.50 8.96
N ILE A 128 6.76 -11.10 7.87
CA ILE A 128 7.23 -9.72 7.68
C ILE A 128 6.10 -8.72 7.44
N ASP A 129 4.93 -9.22 7.04
CA ASP A 129 3.73 -8.48 6.67
C ASP A 129 2.64 -8.52 7.76
N ALA A 130 2.95 -9.05 8.95
CA ALA A 130 2.02 -9.09 10.08
C ALA A 130 1.87 -7.71 10.75
N ASP A 131 0.63 -7.22 10.87
CA ASP A 131 0.29 -6.01 11.61
C ASP A 131 0.04 -6.29 13.09
N TYR A 132 -0.67 -7.39 13.36
CA TYR A 132 -0.91 -7.91 14.71
C TYR A 132 -0.35 -9.31 14.82
N VAL A 133 0.37 -9.56 15.91
CA VAL A 133 0.92 -10.89 16.22
C VAL A 133 0.39 -11.32 17.57
N PHE A 134 -0.32 -12.45 17.61
CA PHE A 134 -0.79 -13.05 18.85
C PHE A 134 -0.08 -14.37 19.11
N ASP A 135 0.60 -14.46 20.26
CA ASP A 135 1.29 -15.67 20.70
C ASP A 135 0.33 -16.61 21.43
N VAL A 136 0.10 -17.80 20.88
CA VAL A 136 -0.78 -18.84 21.46
C VAL A 136 0.00 -20.00 22.08
N ARG A 137 1.32 -19.85 22.31
CA ARG A 137 2.14 -20.91 22.93
C ARG A 137 1.73 -21.27 24.35
N PHE A 138 0.94 -20.43 25.02
CA PHE A 138 0.36 -20.69 26.33
C PHE A 138 -0.86 -21.62 26.29
N LEU A 139 -1.51 -21.79 25.12
CA LEU A 139 -2.67 -22.67 24.98
C LEU A 139 -2.26 -24.16 25.09
N PRO A 140 -3.21 -25.04 25.47
CA PRO A 140 -3.01 -26.49 25.54
C PRO A 140 -2.33 -27.05 24.31
N ASN A 141 -1.28 -27.86 24.52
CA ASN A 141 -0.37 -28.26 23.45
C ASN A 141 -0.58 -29.74 23.05
N PRO A 142 -1.14 -30.03 21.87
CA PRO A 142 -1.40 -31.40 21.41
C PRO A 142 -0.14 -32.16 20.96
N HIS A 143 1.03 -31.50 20.93
CA HIS A 143 2.28 -32.13 20.47
C HIS A 143 2.68 -33.40 21.24
N TRP A 144 2.26 -33.53 22.51
CA TRP A 144 2.57 -34.69 23.35
C TRP A 144 1.64 -35.88 23.14
N ASP A 145 0.52 -35.71 22.45
CA ASP A 145 -0.32 -36.84 22.03
C ASP A 145 0.25 -37.41 20.71
N PRO A 146 0.78 -38.65 20.70
CA PRO A 146 1.36 -39.25 19.50
C PRO A 146 0.39 -39.36 18.33
N LYS A 147 -0.92 -39.44 18.60
CA LYS A 147 -1.96 -39.50 17.56
C LYS A 147 -2.20 -38.14 16.91
N LEU A 148 -2.05 -37.05 17.68
CA LEU A 148 -2.30 -35.68 17.20
C LEU A 148 -1.04 -35.02 16.64
N ARG A 149 0.15 -35.41 17.10
CA ARG A 149 1.44 -34.89 16.62
C ARG A 149 1.59 -34.87 15.09
N PRO A 150 1.21 -35.92 14.32
CA PRO A 150 1.30 -35.88 12.86
C PRO A 150 0.23 -35.00 12.21
N MET A 151 -0.88 -34.71 12.90
CA MET A 151 -2.01 -33.92 12.41
C MET A 151 -1.75 -32.40 12.49
N THR A 152 -2.69 -31.62 11.97
CA THR A 152 -2.71 -30.15 11.92
C THR A 152 -3.95 -29.60 12.62
N GLY A 153 -3.99 -28.29 12.90
CA GLY A 153 -5.16 -27.62 13.49
C GLY A 153 -6.44 -27.71 12.64
N LEU A 154 -6.32 -27.99 11.34
CA LEU A 154 -7.45 -28.21 10.44
C LEU A 154 -8.09 -29.61 10.60
N ASP A 155 -7.37 -30.55 11.21
CA ASP A 155 -7.86 -31.90 11.43
C ASP A 155 -8.81 -31.93 12.64
N LYS A 156 -10.00 -32.52 12.44
CA LYS A 156 -11.04 -32.63 13.48
C LYS A 156 -10.54 -33.11 14.85
N PRO A 157 -9.62 -34.11 14.96
CA PRO A 157 -9.10 -34.54 16.25
C PRO A 157 -8.31 -33.47 17.00
N VAL A 158 -7.56 -32.61 16.28
CA VAL A 158 -6.80 -31.51 16.89
C VAL A 158 -7.74 -30.37 17.27
N ALA A 159 -8.69 -30.02 16.39
CA ALA A 159 -9.72 -29.04 16.71
C ALA A 159 -10.51 -29.45 17.97
N ALA A 160 -11.00 -30.69 18.04
CA ALA A 160 -11.68 -31.23 19.21
C ALA A 160 -10.79 -31.30 20.45
N PHE A 161 -9.48 -31.53 20.27
CA PHE A 161 -8.53 -31.47 21.38
C PHE A 161 -8.49 -30.06 21.98
N LEU A 162 -8.47 -29.01 21.16
CA LEU A 162 -8.41 -27.62 21.62
C LEU A 162 -9.77 -27.14 22.15
N ASP A 163 -10.86 -27.54 21.51
CA ASP A 163 -12.24 -27.14 21.81
C ASP A 163 -12.67 -27.49 23.25
N ARG A 164 -12.16 -28.58 23.82
CA ARG A 164 -12.47 -28.97 25.20
C ARG A 164 -11.99 -27.96 26.26
N HIS A 165 -11.12 -27.03 25.88
CA HIS A 165 -10.46 -26.08 26.77
C HIS A 165 -11.13 -24.70 26.69
N THR A 166 -11.66 -24.24 27.81
CA THR A 166 -12.36 -22.95 27.91
C THR A 166 -11.48 -21.76 27.52
N GLU A 167 -10.18 -21.84 27.80
CA GLU A 167 -9.18 -20.82 27.48
C GLU A 167 -8.99 -20.63 25.98
N VAL A 168 -9.20 -21.67 25.15
CA VAL A 168 -9.12 -21.58 23.69
C VAL A 168 -10.28 -20.72 23.17
N HIS A 169 -11.50 -21.03 23.61
CA HIS A 169 -12.69 -20.25 23.29
C HIS A 169 -12.58 -18.80 23.76
N ASN A 170 -12.13 -18.61 25.00
CA ASN A 170 -11.95 -17.27 25.56
C ASN A 170 -10.90 -16.49 24.78
N PHE A 171 -9.78 -17.11 24.39
CA PHE A 171 -8.77 -16.45 23.56
C PHE A 171 -9.34 -15.99 22.22
N ILE A 172 -10.08 -16.86 21.52
CA ILE A 172 -10.72 -16.50 20.24
C ILE A 172 -11.70 -15.34 20.44
N TYR A 173 -12.57 -15.44 21.45
CA TYR A 173 -13.56 -14.41 21.75
C TYR A 173 -12.93 -13.07 22.11
N GLN A 174 -11.95 -13.04 23.00
CA GLN A 174 -11.31 -11.80 23.45
C GLN A 174 -10.47 -11.18 22.32
N THR A 175 -9.81 -12.00 21.50
CA THR A 175 -9.00 -11.51 20.37
C THR A 175 -9.89 -10.88 19.30
N ARG A 176 -11.00 -11.53 18.92
CA ARG A 176 -11.95 -10.90 17.97
C ARG A 176 -12.52 -9.60 18.54
N SER A 177 -12.89 -9.58 19.82
CA SER A 177 -13.50 -8.40 20.43
C SER A 177 -12.49 -7.26 20.59
N TYR A 178 -11.23 -7.58 20.86
CA TYR A 178 -10.14 -6.62 20.79
C TYR A 178 -10.01 -6.02 19.38
N LEU A 179 -10.01 -6.84 18.33
CA LEU A 179 -9.90 -6.35 16.95
C LEU A 179 -11.12 -5.51 16.54
N GLU A 180 -12.33 -5.93 16.90
CA GLU A 180 -13.60 -5.22 16.63
C GLU A 180 -13.62 -3.80 17.21
N LEU A 181 -12.98 -3.57 18.37
CA LEU A 181 -12.87 -2.24 18.97
C LEU A 181 -12.09 -1.24 18.10
N TRP A 182 -11.10 -1.73 17.35
CA TRP A 182 -10.21 -0.90 16.52
C TRP A 182 -10.58 -0.93 15.04
N LEU A 183 -11.37 -1.92 14.61
CA LEU A 183 -11.69 -2.15 13.20
C LEU A 183 -12.26 -0.90 12.50
N PRO A 184 -13.21 -0.14 13.08
CA PRO A 184 -13.72 1.08 12.43
C PRO A 184 -12.62 2.13 12.20
N MET A 185 -11.66 2.24 13.12
CA MET A 185 -10.53 3.16 12.97
C MET A 185 -9.55 2.64 11.90
N LEU A 186 -9.28 1.33 11.88
CA LEU A 186 -8.39 0.69 10.91
C LEU A 186 -8.96 0.77 9.49
N GLU A 187 -10.27 0.62 9.31
CA GLU A 187 -10.98 0.80 8.03
C GLU A 187 -10.80 2.23 7.47
N THR A 188 -10.77 3.23 8.35
CA THR A 188 -10.54 4.63 7.96
C THR A 188 -9.07 5.02 7.81
N ASN A 189 -8.12 4.16 8.22
CA ASN A 189 -6.68 4.45 8.27
C ASN A 189 -5.97 4.23 6.93
N ASN A 190 -6.66 4.44 5.80
CA ASN A 190 -6.13 4.27 4.43
C ASN A 190 -5.42 2.93 4.15
N ARG A 191 -5.63 1.89 4.96
CA ARG A 191 -5.02 0.56 4.80
C ARG A 191 -5.90 -0.35 3.96
N SER A 192 -5.29 -1.03 2.98
CA SER A 192 -5.97 -2.02 2.15
C SER A 192 -6.03 -3.41 2.79
N TYR A 193 -5.07 -3.72 3.67
CA TYR A 193 -4.93 -5.00 4.36
C TYR A 193 -4.75 -4.80 5.85
N LEU A 194 -5.30 -5.74 6.62
CA LEU A 194 -5.02 -5.93 8.03
C LEU A 194 -4.59 -7.39 8.23
N THR A 195 -3.30 -7.62 8.44
CA THR A 195 -2.76 -8.98 8.60
C THR A 195 -2.65 -9.34 10.08
N VAL A 196 -3.38 -10.37 10.49
CA VAL A 196 -3.40 -10.92 11.84
C VAL A 196 -2.71 -12.28 11.84
N ALA A 197 -1.52 -12.33 12.42
CA ALA A 197 -0.71 -13.53 12.51
C ALA A 197 -0.86 -14.21 13.88
N ILE A 198 -1.25 -15.47 13.88
CA ILE A 198 -1.40 -16.31 15.08
C ILE A 198 -0.22 -17.29 15.16
N GLY A 199 0.59 -17.14 16.20
CA GLY A 199 1.87 -17.83 16.33
C GLY A 199 1.86 -18.92 17.38
N CYS A 200 2.17 -20.16 16.99
CA CYS A 200 2.58 -21.20 17.93
C CYS A 200 4.07 -21.57 17.70
N THR A 201 4.64 -22.55 18.42
CA THR A 201 6.07 -22.87 18.23
C THR A 201 6.36 -23.37 16.83
N GLY A 202 5.50 -24.23 16.28
CA GLY A 202 5.74 -24.95 15.02
C GLY A 202 4.82 -24.60 13.86
N GLY A 203 3.82 -23.73 14.06
CA GLY A 203 2.85 -23.32 13.05
C GLY A 203 1.97 -24.46 12.52
N LYS A 204 1.62 -25.44 13.38
CA LYS A 204 0.96 -26.68 12.94
C LYS A 204 -0.36 -26.98 13.61
N HIS A 205 -0.50 -26.73 14.91
CA HIS A 205 -1.56 -27.33 15.74
C HIS A 205 -2.53 -26.32 16.35
N ARG A 206 -2.01 -25.49 17.28
CA ARG A 206 -2.71 -24.34 17.85
C ARG A 206 -2.66 -23.22 16.84
#